data_AF-A0A5B0QQV1-F1
#
_entry.id   AF-A0A5B0QQV1-F1
#
_cell.length_a   1.000
_cell.length_b   1.000
_cell.length_c   1.000
_cell.angle_alpha   90.00
_cell.angle_beta   90.00
_cell.angle_gamma   90.00
#
_symmetry.space_group_name_H-M   'P 1'
#
loop_
_entity.id
_entity.type
_entity.pdbx_description
1 polymer ?
#
loop_
_entity_poly.entity_id
_entity_poly.type
_entity_poly.pdbx_seq_one_letter_code
_entity_poly.pdbx_strand_id
1 'polypeptide(L)'
;MSGYSQIQNVSALIPTIEALDGTATVLPRWQSWIEDVLGMQNTLNIVKGNLPRPKEDPKDSTPYTRPPDSKGYNPKESKEDWDALSETACALIRLTLTDPLAQRYRKVKPAS
;
A
#
# COMPACT_ATOMS: atom_id res chain seq x y z
N MET A 1 12.88 9.71 15.41
CA MET A 1 12.55 8.51 14.59
C MET A 1 11.89 9.02 13.32
N SER A 2 12.50 8.79 12.15
CA SER A 2 12.03 9.40 10.89
C SER A 2 10.63 8.90 10.55
N GLY A 3 9.65 9.80 10.45
CA GLY A 3 8.29 9.52 9.95
C GLY A 3 8.22 9.23 8.45
N TYR A 4 9.37 9.32 7.77
CA TYR A 4 9.51 9.20 6.34
C TYR A 4 9.65 7.73 5.90
N SER A 5 8.77 7.33 5.00
CA SER A 5 8.74 6.07 4.27
C SER A 5 9.33 6.31 2.88
N GLN A 6 10.37 5.56 2.54
CA GLN A 6 10.88 5.52 1.18
C GLN A 6 10.29 4.31 0.48
N ILE A 7 9.55 4.52 -0.62
CA ILE A 7 9.06 3.41 -1.43
C ILE A 7 10.27 2.76 -2.11
N GLN A 8 10.51 1.50 -1.79
CA GLN A 8 11.48 0.70 -2.52
C GLN A 8 10.90 0.27 -3.86
N ASN A 9 11.71 0.35 -4.91
CA ASN A 9 11.31 -0.17 -6.21
C ASN A 9 11.39 -1.69 -6.18
N VAL A 10 10.23 -2.34 -6.16
CA VAL A 10 10.06 -3.80 -6.16
C VAL A 10 9.57 -4.33 -7.51
N SER A 11 9.62 -3.53 -8.57
CA SER A 11 9.12 -3.92 -9.89
C SER A 11 9.76 -5.19 -10.43
N ALA A 12 11.05 -5.41 -10.12
CA ALA A 12 11.79 -6.62 -10.48
C ALA A 12 11.27 -7.89 -9.80
N LEU A 13 10.57 -7.77 -8.66
CA LEU A 13 9.99 -8.90 -7.93
C LEU A 13 8.59 -9.25 -8.47
N ILE A 14 7.94 -8.35 -9.22
CA ILE A 14 6.58 -8.57 -9.72
C ILE A 14 6.44 -9.81 -10.63
N PRO A 15 7.38 -10.09 -11.55
CA PRO A 15 7.29 -11.27 -12.42
C PRO A 15 7.49 -12.60 -11.68
N THR A 16 8.06 -12.59 -10.47
CA THR A 16 8.33 -13.80 -9.68
C THR A 16 7.13 -14.28 -8.86
N ILE A 17 6.01 -13.56 -8.94
CA ILE A 17 4.81 -13.82 -8.14
C ILE A 17 3.98 -14.88 -8.81
N GLU A 18 3.63 -15.93 -8.06
CA GLU A 18 2.49 -16.77 -8.42
C GLU A 18 1.21 -15.93 -8.31
N ALA A 19 0.60 -15.62 -9.45
CA ALA A 19 -0.67 -14.89 -9.48
C ALA A 19 -1.74 -15.68 -8.71
N LEU A 20 -2.53 -14.97 -7.89
CA LEU A 20 -3.60 -15.60 -7.14
C LEU A 20 -4.68 -16.07 -8.13
N ASP A 21 -4.81 -17.38 -8.29
CA ASP A 21 -5.74 -18.06 -9.22
C ASP A 21 -7.10 -18.38 -8.58
N GLY A 22 -7.25 -18.09 -7.29
CA GLY A 22 -8.46 -18.35 -6.51
C GLY A 22 -8.50 -19.73 -5.85
N THR A 23 -7.43 -20.51 -5.95
CA THR A 23 -7.31 -21.78 -5.22
C THR A 23 -6.82 -21.55 -3.79
N ALA A 24 -7.40 -22.31 -2.84
CA ALA A 24 -6.99 -22.26 -1.44
C ALA A 24 -5.53 -22.71 -1.20
N THR A 25 -4.95 -23.44 -2.15
CA THR A 25 -3.56 -23.93 -2.12
C THR A 25 -2.53 -22.85 -2.43
N VAL A 26 -2.88 -21.87 -3.27
CA VAL A 26 -2.00 -20.77 -3.67
C VAL A 26 -2.10 -19.61 -2.68
N LEU A 27 -3.25 -19.46 -2.00
CA LEU A 27 -3.52 -18.35 -1.08
C LEU A 27 -2.44 -18.14 0.01
N PRO A 28 -1.95 -19.16 0.75
CA PRO A 28 -0.95 -18.93 1.80
C PRO A 28 0.40 -18.48 1.25
N ARG A 29 0.80 -18.99 0.08
CA ARG A 29 2.07 -18.62 -0.57
C ARG A 29 2.00 -17.22 -1.13
N TRP A 30 0.90 -16.91 -1.82
CA TRP A 30 0.62 -15.56 -2.31
C TRP A 30 0.57 -14.54 -1.16
N GLN A 31 -0.09 -14.89 -0.05
CA GLN A 31 -0.18 -14.02 1.13
C GLN A 31 1.20 -13.76 1.75
N SER A 32 2.00 -14.81 1.99
CA SER A 32 3.36 -14.64 2.54
C SER A 32 4.19 -13.73 1.64
N TRP A 33 4.15 -13.96 0.33
CA TRP A 33 4.92 -13.18 -0.62
C TRP A 33 4.47 -11.72 -0.68
N ILE A 34 3.16 -11.46 -0.70
CA ILE A 34 2.67 -10.09 -0.81
C ILE A 34 2.93 -9.29 0.48
N GLU A 35 2.89 -9.96 1.63
CA GLU A 35 3.29 -9.36 2.89
C GLU A 35 4.77 -8.96 2.89
N ASP A 36 5.66 -9.79 2.33
CA ASP A 36 7.08 -9.45 2.20
C ASP A 36 7.30 -8.23 1.32
N VAL A 37 6.65 -8.16 0.15
CA VAL A 37 6.83 -7.05 -0.79
C VAL A 37 6.21 -5.75 -0.30
N LEU A 38 5.02 -5.80 0.30
CA LEU A 38 4.44 -4.65 0.99
C LEU A 38 5.32 -4.22 2.18
N GLY A 39 6.00 -5.16 2.84
CA GLY A 39 6.99 -4.89 3.88
C GLY A 39 8.18 -4.10 3.34
N MET A 40 8.74 -4.53 2.20
CA MET A 40 9.85 -3.84 1.52
C MET A 40 9.45 -2.44 1.04
N GLN A 41 8.21 -2.25 0.59
CA GLN A 41 7.66 -0.93 0.20
C GLN A 41 7.28 -0.05 1.39
N ASN A 42 7.38 -0.56 2.63
CA ASN A 42 6.90 0.08 3.86
C ASN A 42 5.39 0.42 3.84
N THR A 43 4.60 -0.32 3.06
CA THR A 43 3.14 -0.15 2.93
C THR A 43 2.36 -1.22 3.69
N LEU A 44 3.02 -2.25 4.21
CA LEU A 44 2.38 -3.35 4.95
C LEU A 44 1.55 -2.86 6.15
N ASN A 45 2.04 -1.86 6.88
CA ASN A 45 1.33 -1.29 8.03
C ASN A 45 0.04 -0.56 7.63
N ILE A 46 -0.01 0.01 6.42
CA ILE A 46 -1.22 0.63 5.86
C ILE A 46 -2.22 -0.45 5.51
N VAL A 47 -1.78 -1.51 4.81
CA VAL A 47 -2.66 -2.62 4.38
C VAL A 47 -3.21 -3.40 5.57
N LYS A 48 -2.41 -3.65 6.62
CA LYS A 48 -2.85 -4.30 7.86
C LYS A 48 -3.71 -3.39 8.75
N GLY A 49 -3.88 -2.11 8.41
CA GLY A 49 -4.61 -1.14 9.23
C GLY A 49 -3.88 -0.72 10.51
N ASN A 50 -2.62 -1.11 10.68
CA ASN A 50 -1.77 -0.70 11.81
C ASN A 50 -1.39 0.78 11.73
N LEU A 51 -1.42 1.37 10.53
CA LEU A 51 -1.21 2.79 10.31
C LEU A 51 -2.53 3.46 9.90
N PRO A 52 -3.26 4.10 10.83
CA PRO A 52 -4.51 4.77 10.52
C PRO A 52 -4.27 5.94 9.56
N ARG A 53 -5.21 6.15 8.63
CA ARG A 53 -5.20 7.32 7.76
C ARG A 53 -5.30 8.60 8.61
N PRO A 54 -4.39 9.58 8.42
CA PRO A 54 -4.50 10.87 9.08
C PRO A 54 -5.87 11.51 8.85
N LYS A 55 -6.49 12.04 9.91
CA LYS A 55 -7.74 12.80 9.78
C LYS A 55 -7.41 14.17 9.19
N GLU A 56 -8.34 14.70 8.41
CA GLU A 56 -8.30 16.12 8.02
C GLU A 56 -8.54 16.94 9.28
N ASP A 57 -7.47 17.39 9.96
CA ASP A 57 -7.63 18.18 11.18
C ASP A 57 -8.11 19.61 10.83
N PRO A 58 -8.99 20.19 11.67
CA PRO A 58 -9.83 21.33 11.33
C PRO A 58 -9.04 22.63 11.23
N LYS A 59 -9.26 23.39 10.14
CA LYS A 59 -9.05 24.83 9.85
C LYS A 59 -7.81 25.61 10.38
N ASP A 60 -7.04 25.11 11.33
CA ASP A 60 -5.95 25.79 12.04
C ASP A 60 -4.65 24.98 12.10
N SER A 61 -4.61 23.77 11.51
CA SER A 61 -3.34 23.07 11.31
C SER A 61 -2.57 23.72 10.18
N THR A 62 -1.38 24.24 10.48
CA THR A 62 -0.41 24.72 9.49
C THR A 62 -0.32 23.71 8.34
N PRO A 63 -0.53 24.13 7.07
CA PRO A 63 -0.49 23.21 5.95
C PRO A 63 0.86 22.51 5.96
N TYR A 64 0.84 21.18 6.03
CA TYR A 64 2.04 20.36 5.97
C TYR A 64 2.76 20.69 4.66
N THR A 65 3.80 21.52 4.77
CA THR A 65 4.60 21.94 3.64
C THR A 65 5.79 21.01 3.62
N ARG A 66 5.77 20.03 2.69
CA ARG A 66 6.85 19.06 2.51
C ARG A 66 8.18 19.83 2.37
N PRO A 67 9.17 19.63 3.26
CA PRO A 67 10.47 20.25 3.09
C PRO A 67 11.05 19.86 1.71
N PRO A 68 11.66 20.79 0.97
CA PRO A 68 12.18 20.52 -0.38
C PRO A 68 13.20 19.38 -0.43
N ASP A 69 13.86 19.09 0.69
CA ASP A 69 14.87 18.03 0.84
C ASP A 69 14.30 16.67 1.32
N SER A 70 12.97 16.57 1.46
CA SER A 70 12.32 15.35 1.94
C SER A 70 12.31 14.26 0.86
N LYS A 71 13.31 13.37 0.86
CA LYS A 71 13.27 12.12 0.11
C LYS A 71 12.36 11.09 0.82
N GLY A 72 11.05 11.25 0.73
CA GLY A 72 10.12 10.22 1.23
C GLY A 72 8.68 10.68 1.43
N TYR A 73 7.81 9.71 1.68
CA TYR A 73 6.40 9.88 2.05
C TYR A 73 6.26 9.90 3.56
N ASN A 74 5.47 10.79 4.14
CA ASN A 74 5.20 10.82 5.58
C ASN A 74 3.74 10.44 5.87
N PRO A 75 3.39 9.14 5.80
CA PRO A 75 2.00 8.68 5.94
C PRO A 75 1.42 8.88 7.36
N LYS A 76 2.22 9.30 8.33
CA LYS A 76 1.75 9.64 9.69
C LYS A 76 1.20 11.05 9.77
N GLU A 77 1.73 11.97 8.97
CA GLU A 77 1.46 13.41 9.08
C GLU A 77 0.80 13.98 7.82
N SER A 78 0.96 13.35 6.66
CA SER A 78 0.29 13.72 5.41
C SER A 78 -0.71 12.66 4.96
N LYS A 79 -1.94 13.10 4.77
CA LYS A 79 -3.05 12.29 4.22
C LYS A 79 -2.77 11.93 2.77
N GLU A 80 -2.21 12.85 1.99
CA GLU A 80 -1.84 12.64 0.59
C GLU A 80 -0.75 11.57 0.46
N ASP A 81 0.24 11.60 1.34
CA ASP A 81 1.30 10.60 1.38
C ASP A 81 0.76 9.22 1.78
N TRP A 82 -0.16 9.18 2.75
CA TRP A 82 -0.85 7.95 3.13
C TRP A 82 -1.69 7.41 1.98
N ASP A 83 -2.47 8.27 1.31
CA ASP A 83 -3.32 7.89 0.18
C ASP A 83 -2.47 7.36 -1.00
N ALA A 84 -1.37 8.03 -1.34
CA ALA A 84 -0.45 7.58 -2.39
C ALA A 84 0.19 6.21 -2.09
N LEU A 85 0.59 5.99 -0.83
CA LEU A 85 1.12 4.70 -0.37
C LEU A 85 0.04 3.60 -0.38
N SER A 86 -1.19 3.94 0.02
CA SER A 86 -2.35 3.06 -0.03
C SER A 86 -2.69 2.65 -1.46
N GLU A 87 -2.73 3.60 -2.38
CA GLU A 87 -2.95 3.35 -3.81
C GLU A 87 -1.86 2.47 -4.40
N THR A 88 -0.59 2.72 -4.05
CA THR A 88 0.54 1.90 -4.49
C THR A 88 0.39 0.45 -4.03
N ALA A 89 0.02 0.24 -2.76
CA ALA A 89 -0.23 -1.09 -2.22
C ALA A 89 -1.42 -1.77 -2.93
N CYS A 90 -2.52 -1.05 -3.14
CA CYS A 90 -3.68 -1.57 -3.87
C CYS A 90 -3.35 -1.93 -5.32
N ALA A 91 -2.54 -1.11 -6.00
CA ALA A 91 -2.09 -1.38 -7.36
C ALA A 91 -1.22 -2.64 -7.42
N LEU A 92 -0.29 -2.80 -6.48
CA LEU A 92 0.51 -4.02 -6.36
C LEU A 92 -0.39 -5.25 -6.17
N ILE A 93 -1.30 -5.22 -5.19
CA ILE A 93 -2.25 -6.32 -4.96
C ILE A 93 -3.00 -6.67 -6.23
N ARG A 94 -3.54 -5.67 -6.94
CA ARG A 94 -4.27 -5.88 -8.20
C ARG A 94 -3.43 -6.53 -9.30
N LEU A 95 -2.14 -6.18 -9.41
CA LEU A 95 -1.23 -6.79 -10.39
C LEU A 95 -0.97 -8.27 -10.12
N THR A 96 -1.11 -8.70 -8.86
CA THR A 96 -0.91 -10.10 -8.46
C THR A 96 -2.17 -10.97 -8.54
N LEU A 97 -3.32 -10.37 -8.85
CA LEU A 97 -4.58 -11.10 -9.01
C LEU A 97 -4.72 -11.56 -10.46
N THR A 98 -5.18 -12.79 -10.68
CA THR A 98 -5.60 -13.22 -12.02
C THR A 98 -6.81 -12.41 -12.52
N ASP A 99 -6.97 -12.29 -13.84
CA ASP A 99 -8.00 -11.48 -14.52
C ASP A 99 -9.42 -11.62 -13.91
N PRO A 100 -9.92 -12.84 -13.59
CA PRO A 100 -11.24 -13.01 -13.00
C PRO A 100 -11.35 -12.43 -11.58
N LEU A 101 -10.28 -12.52 -10.79
CA LEU A 101 -10.22 -12.00 -9.42
C LEU A 101 -10.02 -10.49 -9.42
N ALA A 102 -9.14 -9.97 -10.27
CA ALA A 102 -8.95 -8.54 -10.47
C ALA A 102 -10.28 -7.86 -10.83
N GLN A 103 -11.09 -8.48 -11.70
CA GLN A 103 -12.40 -7.97 -12.10
C GLN A 103 -13.43 -8.00 -10.97
N ARG A 104 -13.36 -8.99 -10.06
CA ARG A 104 -14.19 -9.03 -8.84
C ARG A 104 -13.78 -7.93 -7.86
N TYR A 105 -12.49 -7.80 -7.56
CA TYR A 105 -11.95 -6.78 -6.65
C TYR A 105 -12.10 -5.35 -7.18
N ARG A 106 -12.23 -5.15 -8.49
CA ARG A 106 -12.53 -3.85 -9.10
C ARG A 106 -13.88 -3.28 -8.66
N LYS A 107 -14.83 -4.14 -8.28
CA LYS A 107 -16.19 -3.75 -7.85
C LYS A 107 -16.37 -3.72 -6.33
N VAL A 108 -15.40 -4.20 -5.55
CA VAL A 108 -15.50 -4.22 -4.09
C VAL A 108 -15.07 -2.85 -3.56
N LYS A 109 -16.01 -2.09 -3.00
CA LYS A 109 -15.67 -0.89 -2.22
C LYS A 109 -14.85 -1.34 -1.00
N PRO A 110 -13.79 -0.62 -0.60
CA PRO A 110 -13.13 -0.90 0.67
C PRO A 110 -14.20 -0.83 1.77
N ALA A 111 -14.20 -1.83 2.65
CA ALA A 111 -15.12 -1.86 3.78
C ALA A 111 -14.96 -0.55 4.58
N SER A 112 -16.09 0.11 4.85
CA SER A 112 -16.17 1.35 5.62
C SER A 112 -15.80 1.14 7.09
#